data_AF-A0A975VHP6-F1
#
_entry.id   AF-A0A975VHP6-F1
#
_cell.length_a   1.000
_cell.length_b   1.000
_cell.length_c   1.000
_cell.angle_alpha   90.00
_cell.angle_beta   90.00
_cell.angle_gamma   90.00
#
_symmetry.space_group_name_H-M   'P 1'
#
loop_
_entity.id
_entity.type
_entity.pdbx_description
1 polymer ?
#
loop_
_entity_poly.entity_id
_entity_poly.type
_entity_poly.pdbx_seq_one_letter_code
_entity_poly.pdbx_strand_id
1 'polypeptide(L)' 'MSATDDKTGVFDASKLSGVKCPDCSGSGELRFDSENINEHFEVEKQTVITPCPRCSATGFVAAG' A
#
# COMPACT_ATOMS: atom_id res chain seq x y z
N MET A 1 16.74 -26.62 22.81
CA MET A 1 16.47 -25.17 22.84
C MET A 1 16.80 -24.64 21.46
N SER A 2 15.82 -24.61 20.56
CA SER A 2 16.03 -24.16 19.18
C SER A 2 16.09 -22.65 19.15
N ALA A 3 17.24 -22.10 18.78
CA ALA A 3 17.38 -20.70 18.44
C ALA A 3 16.56 -20.45 17.17
N THR A 4 15.46 -19.70 17.30
CA THR A 4 14.77 -19.09 16.17
C THR A 4 15.71 -18.03 15.60
N ASP A 5 16.46 -18.45 14.59
CA ASP A 5 17.20 -17.59 13.66
C ASP A 5 16.16 -16.86 12.78
N ASP A 6 15.44 -15.91 13.39
CA ASP A 6 14.60 -14.97 12.68
C ASP A 6 15.52 -14.07 11.85
N LYS A 7 15.74 -14.49 10.60
CA LYS A 7 16.35 -13.66 9.54
C LYS A 7 15.44 -12.46 9.29
N THR A 8 15.54 -11.46 10.17
CA THR A 8 15.13 -10.10 9.87
C THR A 8 15.97 -9.68 8.67
N GLY A 9 15.37 -9.75 7.47
CA GLY A 9 16.03 -9.44 6.22
C GLY A 9 16.77 -8.11 6.34
N VAL A 10 18.01 -8.09 5.85
CA VAL A 10 18.94 -6.96 5.85
C VAL A 10 18.18 -5.63 5.76
N PHE A 11 18.00 -4.98 6.91
CA PHE A 11 17.41 -3.65 6.99
C PHE A 11 18.47 -2.67 6.52
N ASP A 12 18.51 -2.47 5.21
CA ASP A 12 19.39 -1.49 4.57
C ASP A 12 18.84 -0.09 4.90
N ALA A 13 19.40 0.54 5.93
CA ALA A 13 19.03 1.89 6.37
C ALA A 13 19.17 2.92 5.23
N SER A 14 19.97 2.61 4.20
CA SER A 14 20.08 3.41 2.97
C SER A 14 18.77 3.43 2.17
N LYS A 15 17.95 2.38 2.25
CA LYS A 15 16.58 2.33 1.70
C LYS A 15 15.55 3.05 2.59
N LEU A 16 15.91 3.38 3.83
CA LEU A 16 15.10 4.19 4.75
C LEU A 16 15.17 5.70 4.44
N SER A 17 15.95 6.10 3.43
CA SER A 17 15.95 7.47 2.90
C SER A 17 14.69 7.80 2.07
N GLY A 18 13.80 6.82 1.86
CA GLY A 18 12.52 7.04 1.21
C GLY A 18 11.53 7.76 2.13
N VAL A 19 10.96 8.87 1.68
CA VAL A 19 9.82 9.51 2.35
C VAL A 19 8.58 8.67 2.06
N LYS A 20 7.69 8.49 3.05
CA LYS A 20 6.37 7.88 2.81
C LYS A 20 5.68 8.61 1.66
N CYS A 21 5.17 7.87 0.70
CA CYS A 21 4.44 8.44 -0.41
C CYS A 21 3.25 9.26 0.14
N PRO A 22 3.12 10.57 -0.20
CA PRO A 22 2.06 11.40 0.36
C PRO A 22 0.67 10.95 -0.05
N ASP A 23 0.57 10.33 -1.23
CA ASP A 23 -0.72 9.99 -1.85
C ASP A 23 -1.33 8.73 -1.24
N CYS A 24 -0.51 7.70 -1.01
CA CYS A 24 -0.95 6.46 -0.39
C CYS A 24 -0.55 6.35 1.09
N SER A 25 0.03 7.40 1.66
CA SER A 25 0.49 7.44 3.07
C SER A 25 1.42 6.30 3.49
N GLY A 26 2.16 5.72 2.54
CA GLY A 26 3.04 4.59 2.82
C GLY A 26 2.46 3.20 2.56
N SER A 27 1.18 3.08 2.18
CA SER A 27 0.56 1.76 1.94
C SER A 27 1.01 1.10 0.63
N GLY A 28 1.44 1.89 -0.36
CA GLY A 28 1.66 1.43 -1.73
C GLY A 28 0.38 1.29 -2.55
N GLU A 29 -0.80 1.45 -1.95
CA GLU A 29 -2.09 1.19 -2.57
C GLU A 29 -3.08 2.33 -2.32
N LEU A 30 -3.86 2.66 -3.34
CA LEU A 30 -5.00 3.57 -3.24
C LEU A 30 -6.27 2.75 -3.14
N ARG A 31 -7.09 3.05 -2.13
CA ARG A 31 -8.38 2.41 -1.87
C ARG A 31 -9.51 3.37 -2.20
N PHE A 32 -10.44 2.93 -3.03
CA PHE A 32 -11.63 3.67 -3.41
C PHE A 32 -12.86 2.85 -3.07
N ASP A 33 -13.64 3.33 -2.11
CA ASP A 33 -14.93 2.74 -1.79
C ASP A 33 -16.00 3.38 -2.67
N SER A 34 -16.76 2.55 -3.37
CA SER A 34 -17.83 2.96 -4.28
C SER A 34 -19.10 2.18 -3.97
N GLU A 35 -20.23 2.83 -4.20
CA GLU A 35 -21.55 2.20 -4.13
C GLU A 35 -22.13 2.16 -5.55
N ASN A 36 -22.58 0.99 -5.99
CA ASN A 36 -23.23 0.80 -7.29
C ASN A 36 -24.67 0.37 -7.07
N ILE A 37 -25.60 0.90 -7.87
CA ILE A 37 -27.01 0.52 -7.81
C ILE A 37 -27.29 -0.39 -9.01
N ASN A 38 -27.66 -1.64 -8.73
CA ASN A 38 -27.96 -2.62 -9.77
C ASN A 38 -29.38 -2.41 -10.38
N GLU A 39 -29.73 -3.22 -11.37
CA GLU A 39 -31.04 -3.19 -12.03
C GLU A 39 -32.22 -3.53 -11.10
N HIS A 40 -31.92 -4.11 -9.93
CA HIS A 40 -32.88 -4.41 -8.87
C HIS A 40 -32.99 -3.31 -7.82
N PHE A 41 -32.34 -2.16 -8.04
CA PHE A 41 -32.28 -1.02 -7.11
C PHE A 41 -31.62 -1.35 -5.76
N GLU A 42 -30.77 -2.38 -5.73
CA GLU A 42 -29.99 -2.73 -4.55
C GLU A 42 -28.65 -1.99 -4.56
N VAL A 43 -28.17 -1.61 -3.37
CA VAL A 43 -26.88 -0.94 -3.21
C VAL A 43 -25.80 -2.00 -2.98
N GLU A 44 -24.90 -2.13 -3.95
CA GLU A 44 -23.72 -2.97 -3.87
C GLU A 44 -22.50 -2.13 -3.48
N LYS A 45 -21.79 -2.55 -2.43
CA LYS A 45 -20.55 -1.90 -2.00
C LYS A 45 -19.37 -2.57 -2.66
N GLN A 46 -18.54 -1.78 -3.31
CA GLN A 46 -17.34 -2.24 -3.97
C GLN A 46 -16.14 -1.40 -3.53
N THR A 47 -15.10 -2.07 -3.01
CA THR A 47 -13.80 -1.45 -2.76
C THR A 47 -12.86 -1.77 -3.93
N VAL A 48 -12.40 -0.74 -4.62
CA VAL A 48 -11.40 -0.85 -5.67
C VAL A 48 -10.03 -0.53 -5.07
N ILE A 49 -9.11 -1.48 -5.16
CA ILE A 49 -7.72 -1.31 -4.71
C ILE A 49 -6.85 -1.21 -5.96
N THR A 50 -6.07 -0.13 -6.06
CA THR A 50 -5.15 0.09 -7.17
C THR A 50 -3.74 0.39 -6.66
N PRO A 51 -2.69 -0.02 -7.39
CA PRO A 51 -1.33 0.33 -7.02
C PRO A 51 -1.15 1.86 -7.10
N CYS A 52 -0.51 2.44 -6.09
CA CYS A 52 -0.23 3.88 -6.09
C CYS A 52 0.77 4.19 -7.21
N PRO A 53 0.39 5.02 -8.22
CA PRO A 53 1.25 5.29 -9.37
C PRO A 53 2.47 6.14 -8.99
N ARG A 54 2.36 6.95 -7.93
CA ARG A 54 3.43 7.85 -7.49
C ARG A 54 4.63 7.13 -6.88
N CYS A 55 4.39 6.06 -6.13
CA CYS A 55 5.44 5.23 -5.55
C CYS A 55 5.58 3.87 -6.24
N SER A 56 4.88 3.64 -7.35
CA SER A 56 4.85 2.35 -8.05
C SER A 56 4.62 1.16 -7.12
N ALA A 57 3.60 1.27 -6.25
CA ALA A 57 3.27 0.28 -5.22
C ALA A 57 4.30 0.00 -4.11
N THR A 58 5.41 0.76 -4.06
CA THR A 58 6.43 0.54 -3.02
C THR A 58 6.10 1.18 -1.67
N GLY A 59 5.15 2.12 -1.63
CA GLY A 59 4.81 2.92 -0.44
C GLY A 59 5.75 4.08 -0.16
N PHE A 60 6.94 4.12 -0.76
CA PHE A 60 7.95 5.14 -0.51
C PHE A 60 8.37 5.84 -1.80
N VAL A 61 8.72 7.11 -1.70
CA VAL A 61 9.32 7.89 -2.80
C VAL A 61 10.70 8.33 -2.38
N ALA A 62 11.63 8.46 -3.33
CA ALA A 62 12.96 8.98 -3.03
C ALA A 62 12.85 10.37 -2.38
N ALA A 63 13.55 10.60 -1.27
CA ALA A 63 13.79 11.96 -0.79
C ALA A 63 14.60 12.70 -1.86
N GLY A 64 14.02 13.75 -2.43
CA GLY A 64 14.69 14.63 -3.39
C GLY A 64 15.76 15.49 -2.73
#